data_AF-A0A2I0HEZ3-F1
#
_entry.id   AF-A0A2I0HEZ3-F1
#
_cell.length_a   1.000
_cell.length_b   1.000
_cell.length_c   1.000
_cell.angle_alpha   90.00
_cell.angle_beta   90.00
_cell.angle_gamma   90.00
#
_symmetry.space_group_name_H-M   'P 1'
#
loop_
_entity.id
_entity.type
_entity.pdbx_description
1 polymer ?
#
loop_
_entity_poly.entity_id
_entity_poly.type
_entity_poly.pdbx_seq_one_letter_code
_entity_poly.pdbx_strand_id
1 'polypeptide(L)'
;MGLGPTVDQSLGLGPVGDLTMGLSPTDDQRLGLGLVGKLTMRLGPTEDQSLGLSPVGDLTIGLGPTEDQRMGLGPTEDQRLGLGPVGELTMRLVPKEDQSLGLGPVGDLTMGLDPMADERLGIGPVGDITIGLGPT
;
A
#
# COMPACT_ATOMS: atom_id res chain seq x y z
N MET A 1 12.80 -11.90 -2.91
CA MET A 1 12.20 -13.21 -2.54
C MET A 1 10.82 -13.31 -3.20
N GLY A 2 10.39 -14.49 -3.63
CA GLY A 2 9.06 -14.68 -4.24
C GLY A 2 8.30 -15.82 -3.58
N LEU A 3 7.03 -15.61 -3.23
CA LEU A 3 6.14 -16.67 -2.71
C LEU A 3 5.18 -17.14 -3.82
N GLY A 4 4.94 -18.45 -3.88
CA GLY A 4 4.00 -19.08 -4.81
C GLY A 4 2.53 -18.83 -4.43
N PRO A 5 1.57 -19.22 -5.30
CA PRO A 5 0.15 -19.04 -5.02
C PRO A 5 -0.30 -19.90 -3.85
N THR A 6 -1.08 -19.32 -2.94
CA THR A 6 -1.62 -19.96 -1.73
C THR A 6 -3.01 -19.37 -1.45
N VAL A 7 -3.76 -19.98 -0.53
CA VAL A 7 -5.07 -19.48 -0.10
C VAL A 7 -4.91 -18.29 0.87
N ASP A 8 -3.96 -18.37 1.81
CA ASP A 8 -3.67 -17.30 2.78
C ASP A 8 -2.16 -17.08 2.90
N GLN A 9 -1.73 -15.82 2.87
CA GLN A 9 -0.34 -15.40 3.09
C GLN A 9 -0.27 -14.39 4.21
N SER A 10 0.40 -14.75 5.32
CA SER A 10 0.73 -13.82 6.39
C SER A 10 2.24 -13.68 6.59
N LEU A 11 2.72 -12.45 6.68
CA LEU A 11 4.14 -12.17 6.91
C LEU A 11 4.34 -10.99 7.85
N GLY A 12 5.03 -11.23 8.97
CA GLY A 12 5.46 -10.21 9.92
C GLY A 12 6.98 -10.13 9.98
N LEU A 13 7.59 -9.01 9.58
CA LEU A 13 9.05 -8.86 9.62
C LEU A 13 9.47 -7.53 10.26
N GLY A 14 10.59 -7.57 11.02
CA GLY A 14 11.29 -6.39 11.56
C GLY A 14 12.75 -6.22 11.07
N PRO A 15 13.10 -6.37 9.78
CA PRO A 15 14.48 -6.43 9.33
C PRO A 15 15.19 -5.07 9.33
N VAL A 16 16.51 -5.12 9.46
CA VAL A 16 17.40 -3.98 9.22
C VAL A 16 18.03 -4.17 7.84
N GLY A 17 17.57 -3.41 6.84
CA GLY A 17 18.06 -3.47 5.46
C GLY A 17 16.97 -3.34 4.40
N ASP A 18 17.40 -3.39 3.14
CA ASP A 18 16.52 -3.30 1.98
C ASP A 18 15.80 -4.63 1.72
N LEU A 19 14.51 -4.57 1.40
CA LEU A 19 13.69 -5.74 1.08
C LEU A 19 13.02 -5.59 -0.29
N THR A 20 13.24 -6.59 -1.15
CA THR A 20 12.52 -6.74 -2.41
C THR A 20 11.72 -8.05 -2.42
N MET A 21 10.40 -7.94 -2.58
CA MET A 21 9.48 -9.07 -2.54
C MET A 21 8.47 -9.05 -3.70
N GLY A 22 8.13 -10.22 -4.22
CA GLY A 22 7.01 -10.42 -5.12
C GLY A 22 6.08 -11.52 -4.61
N LEU A 23 4.78 -11.28 -4.55
CA LEU A 23 3.80 -12.31 -4.21
C LEU A 23 2.96 -12.65 -5.45
N SER A 24 2.74 -13.94 -5.65
CA SER A 24 1.86 -14.48 -6.68
C SER A 24 0.37 -14.26 -6.29
N PRO A 25 -0.59 -14.50 -7.20
CA PRO A 25 -2.01 -14.40 -6.87
C PRO A 25 -2.37 -15.27 -5.67
N THR A 26 -3.29 -14.80 -4.84
CA THR A 26 -3.71 -15.45 -3.57
C THR A 26 -5.13 -14.98 -3.24
N ASP A 27 -5.88 -15.72 -2.44
CA ASP A 27 -7.22 -15.29 -2.03
C ASP A 27 -7.08 -14.21 -0.93
N ASP A 28 -6.33 -14.50 0.14
CA ASP A 28 -6.07 -13.58 1.26
C ASP A 28 -4.59 -13.24 1.46
N GLN A 29 -4.24 -11.95 1.51
CA GLN A 29 -2.88 -11.48 1.82
C GLN A 29 -2.83 -10.51 3.00
N ARG A 30 -1.97 -10.79 3.98
CA ARG A 30 -1.79 -9.98 5.19
C ARG A 30 -0.30 -9.75 5.50
N LEU A 31 0.19 -8.52 5.32
CA LEU A 31 1.60 -8.21 5.59
C LEU A 31 1.76 -7.12 6.66
N GLY A 32 2.64 -7.37 7.62
CA GLY A 32 3.04 -6.44 8.68
C GLY A 32 4.56 -6.24 8.67
N LEU A 33 5.09 -5.17 8.06
CA LEU A 33 6.54 -4.99 7.92
C LEU A 33 7.02 -3.70 8.58
N GLY A 34 7.98 -3.82 9.48
CA GLY A 34 8.80 -2.72 9.98
C GLY A 34 10.23 -2.87 9.46
N LEU A 35 10.72 -1.90 8.68
CA LEU A 35 12.00 -2.01 7.99
C LEU A 35 12.82 -0.74 8.18
N VAL A 36 14.14 -0.89 8.35
CA VAL A 36 15.08 0.24 8.25
C VAL A 36 15.83 0.11 6.93
N GLY A 37 15.40 0.86 5.91
CA GLY A 37 15.92 0.78 4.54
C GLY A 37 14.81 0.91 3.50
N LYS A 38 15.09 0.48 2.27
CA LYS A 38 14.16 0.53 1.14
C LYS A 38 13.28 -0.71 1.07
N LEU A 39 11.98 -0.51 0.89
CA LEU A 39 11.03 -1.59 0.62
C LEU A 39 10.52 -1.49 -0.82
N THR A 40 10.74 -2.54 -1.62
CA THR A 40 10.13 -2.69 -2.95
C THR A 40 9.27 -3.94 -3.00
N MET A 41 7.99 -3.78 -3.33
CA MET A 41 7.04 -4.89 -3.35
C MET A 41 6.18 -4.90 -4.62
N ARG A 42 5.88 -6.10 -5.11
CA ARG A 42 4.90 -6.30 -6.19
C ARG A 42 3.95 -7.45 -5.87
N LEU A 43 2.66 -7.16 -5.75
CA LEU A 43 1.64 -8.15 -5.42
C LEU A 43 0.79 -8.46 -6.66
N GLY A 44 0.48 -9.74 -6.85
CA GLY A 44 -0.47 -10.19 -7.86
C GLY A 44 -1.92 -9.87 -7.50
N PRO A 45 -2.87 -10.24 -8.38
CA PRO A 45 -4.30 -10.16 -8.07
C PRO A 45 -4.66 -10.91 -6.79
N THR A 46 -5.51 -10.31 -5.96
CA THR A 46 -5.95 -10.85 -4.66
C THR A 46 -7.43 -10.55 -4.43
N GLU A 47 -8.17 -11.36 -3.66
CA GLU A 47 -9.54 -10.98 -3.25
C GLU A 47 -9.45 -9.98 -2.09
N ASP A 48 -8.81 -10.39 -0.99
CA ASP A 48 -8.64 -9.58 0.23
C ASP A 48 -7.16 -9.27 0.52
N GLN A 49 -6.82 -7.99 0.60
CA GLN A 49 -5.45 -7.55 0.88
C GLN A 49 -5.37 -6.58 2.08
N SER A 50 -4.54 -6.91 3.07
CA SER A 50 -4.28 -6.08 4.24
C SER A 50 -2.79 -5.84 4.46
N LEU A 51 -2.37 -4.58 4.41
CA LEU A 51 -0.96 -4.18 4.54
C LEU A 51 -0.78 -3.17 5.69
N GLY A 52 0.11 -3.49 6.63
CA GLY A 52 0.59 -2.59 7.66
C GLY A 52 2.10 -2.41 7.52
N LEU A 53 2.56 -1.30 6.97
CA LEU A 53 3.98 -1.09 6.67
C LEU A 53 4.48 0.14 7.42
N SER A 54 5.67 0.06 7.99
CA SER A 54 6.35 1.19 8.63
C SER A 54 7.84 1.13 8.30
N PRO A 55 8.23 1.43 7.04
CA PRO A 55 9.62 1.58 6.66
C PRO A 55 10.15 2.93 7.18
N VAL A 56 11.45 3.01 7.47
CA VAL A 56 12.12 4.28 7.84
C VAL A 56 12.76 4.97 6.63
N GLY A 57 12.90 4.27 5.49
CA GLY A 57 13.40 4.83 4.23
C GLY A 57 12.37 4.72 3.09
N ASP A 58 12.82 4.61 1.84
CA ASP A 58 11.94 4.61 0.66
C ASP A 58 10.98 3.42 0.61
N LEU A 59 9.76 3.69 0.15
CA LEU A 59 8.72 2.69 -0.10
C LEU A 59 8.26 2.73 -1.55
N THR A 60 8.32 1.59 -2.24
CA THR A 60 7.75 1.39 -3.57
C THR A 60 6.88 0.14 -3.61
N ILE A 61 5.59 0.29 -3.92
CA ILE A 61 4.65 -0.84 -4.01
C ILE A 61 3.87 -0.78 -5.32
N GLY A 62 3.80 -1.92 -6.02
CA GLY A 62 2.87 -2.16 -7.11
C GLY A 62 1.86 -3.25 -6.76
N LEU A 63 0.57 -2.95 -6.77
CA LEU A 63 -0.50 -3.89 -6.45
C LEU A 63 -1.33 -4.23 -7.68
N GLY A 64 -1.65 -5.51 -7.82
CA GLY A 64 -2.56 -6.00 -8.85
C GLY A 64 -4.02 -5.64 -8.57
N PRO A 65 -4.94 -6.09 -9.44
CA PRO A 65 -6.37 -5.95 -9.21
C PRO A 65 -6.79 -6.61 -7.88
N THR A 66 -7.62 -5.92 -7.09
CA THR A 66 -8.08 -6.43 -5.78
C THR A 66 -9.57 -6.15 -5.59
N GLU A 67 -10.32 -7.02 -4.92
CA GLU A 67 -11.70 -6.69 -4.52
C GLU A 67 -11.66 -5.73 -3.33
N ASP A 68 -11.08 -6.16 -2.20
CA ASP A 68 -10.99 -5.37 -0.98
C ASP A 68 -9.54 -5.14 -0.56
N GLN A 69 -9.15 -3.87 -0.45
CA GLN A 69 -7.80 -3.47 -0.11
C GLN A 69 -7.76 -2.54 1.11
N ARG A 70 -7.01 -2.95 2.13
CA ARG A 70 -6.77 -2.18 3.36
C ARG A 70 -5.28 -1.92 3.55
N MET A 71 -4.90 -0.67 3.71
CA MET A 71 -3.49 -0.30 3.87
C MET A 71 -3.28 0.75 4.97
N GLY A 72 -2.31 0.51 5.84
CA GLY A 72 -1.77 1.48 6.78
C GLY A 72 -0.28 1.65 6.56
N LEU A 73 0.14 2.85 6.15
CA LEU A 73 1.55 3.19 5.97
C LEU A 73 1.99 4.19 7.04
N GLY A 74 3.05 3.83 7.74
CA GLY A 74 3.73 4.69 8.70
C GLY A 74 4.74 5.66 8.04
N PRO A 75 5.44 6.46 8.86
CA PRO A 75 6.37 7.51 8.42
C PRO A 75 7.56 6.96 7.68
N THR A 76 7.60 7.27 6.38
CA THR A 76 8.69 7.00 5.43
C THR A 76 9.16 8.32 4.82
N GLU A 77 10.42 8.37 4.38
CA GLU A 77 10.97 9.49 3.59
C GLU A 77 10.19 9.65 2.27
N ASP A 78 10.30 8.70 1.34
CA ASP A 78 9.60 8.71 0.04
C ASP A 78 8.61 7.56 -0.15
N GLN A 79 7.34 7.84 -0.50
CA GLN A 79 6.32 6.83 -0.80
C GLN A 79 5.91 6.84 -2.28
N ARG A 80 5.99 5.68 -2.94
CA ARG A 80 5.52 5.46 -4.31
C ARG A 80 4.61 4.25 -4.40
N LEU A 81 3.35 4.49 -4.76
CA LEU A 81 2.31 3.47 -4.78
C LEU A 81 1.65 3.45 -6.16
N GLY A 82 1.55 2.26 -6.76
CA GLY A 82 0.81 2.02 -7.99
C GLY A 82 -0.21 0.91 -7.78
N LEU A 83 -1.51 1.25 -7.78
CA LEU A 83 -2.59 0.31 -7.55
C LEU A 83 -3.32 0.01 -8.87
N GLY A 84 -3.59 -1.26 -9.10
CA GLY A 84 -4.49 -1.71 -10.17
C GLY A 84 -5.95 -1.34 -9.91
N PRO A 85 -6.89 -1.92 -10.67
CA PRO A 85 -8.31 -1.79 -10.39
C PRO A 85 -8.67 -2.32 -8.99
N VAL A 86 -9.44 -1.57 -8.20
CA VAL A 86 -9.87 -2.00 -6.86
C VAL A 86 -11.38 -1.87 -6.70
N GLY A 87 -12.04 -2.82 -6.04
CA GLY A 87 -13.43 -2.67 -5.62
C GLY A 87 -13.56 -1.63 -4.51
N GLU A 88 -13.05 -1.96 -3.32
CA GLU A 88 -13.00 -1.10 -2.15
C GLU A 88 -11.54 -0.85 -1.72
N LEU A 89 -11.14 0.41 -1.60
CA LEU A 89 -9.82 0.81 -1.13
C LEU A 89 -9.94 1.65 0.14
N THR A 90 -9.45 1.12 1.26
CA THR A 90 -9.24 1.86 2.51
C THR A 90 -7.75 2.04 2.77
N MET A 91 -7.30 3.29 2.90
CA MET A 91 -5.89 3.60 3.11
C MET A 91 -5.70 4.68 4.19
N ARG A 92 -4.68 4.51 5.04
CA ARG A 92 -4.18 5.57 5.92
C ARG A 92 -2.70 5.78 5.71
N LEU A 93 -2.32 7.02 5.46
CA LEU A 93 -0.95 7.41 5.15
C LEU A 93 -0.46 8.41 6.18
N VAL A 94 0.74 8.13 6.69
CA VAL A 94 1.48 9.05 7.57
C VAL A 94 2.88 9.20 6.98
N PRO A 95 3.10 9.98 5.92
CA PRO A 95 4.43 10.06 5.30
C PRO A 95 5.28 11.13 6.01
N LYS A 96 6.59 11.20 5.71
CA LYS A 96 7.52 12.20 6.29
C LYS A 96 8.02 13.26 5.32
N GLU A 97 8.27 12.93 4.04
CA GLU A 97 8.62 13.91 2.98
C GLU A 97 7.70 13.88 1.73
N ASP A 98 7.92 12.96 0.78
CA ASP A 98 7.25 12.97 -0.53
C ASP A 98 6.31 11.77 -0.72
N GLN A 99 5.15 12.01 -1.35
CA GLN A 99 4.20 10.95 -1.70
C GLN A 99 3.76 11.01 -3.16
N SER A 100 3.78 9.86 -3.84
CA SER A 100 3.21 9.66 -5.17
C SER A 100 2.32 8.42 -5.20
N LEU A 101 1.03 8.62 -5.46
CA LEU A 101 0.03 7.56 -5.55
C LEU A 101 -0.63 7.57 -6.93
N GLY A 102 -0.55 6.44 -7.63
CA GLY A 102 -1.27 6.17 -8.86
C GLY A 102 -2.33 5.11 -8.63
N LEU A 103 -3.60 5.46 -8.80
CA LEU A 103 -4.74 4.56 -8.66
C LEU A 103 -5.31 4.22 -10.03
N GLY A 104 -5.55 2.93 -10.29
CA GLY A 104 -6.42 2.48 -11.36
C GLY A 104 -7.89 2.85 -11.10
N PRO A 105 -8.83 2.24 -11.84
CA PRO A 105 -10.25 2.35 -11.53
C PRO A 105 -10.54 1.85 -10.11
N VAL A 106 -11.22 2.64 -9.29
CA VAL A 106 -11.61 2.21 -7.93
C VAL A 106 -13.13 2.34 -7.79
N GLY A 107 -13.81 1.35 -7.20
CA GLY A 107 -15.21 1.48 -6.85
C GLY A 107 -15.38 2.54 -5.76
N ASP A 108 -14.94 2.20 -4.55
CA ASP A 108 -15.04 3.04 -3.37
C ASP A 108 -13.65 3.33 -2.78
N LEU A 109 -13.35 4.61 -2.54
CA LEU A 109 -12.07 5.08 -2.01
C LEU A 109 -12.27 5.78 -0.66
N THR A 110 -11.69 5.22 0.40
CA THR A 110 -11.55 5.86 1.71
C THR A 110 -10.08 6.10 2.02
N MET A 111 -9.71 7.36 2.23
CA MET A 111 -8.32 7.76 2.48
C MET A 111 -8.21 8.66 3.71
N GLY A 112 -7.29 8.34 4.61
CA GLY A 112 -6.86 9.19 5.70
C GLY A 112 -5.46 9.73 5.45
N LEU A 113 -5.29 11.05 5.44
CA LEU A 113 -4.01 11.73 5.22
C LEU A 113 -3.67 12.58 6.43
N ASP A 114 -2.45 12.44 6.96
CA ASP A 114 -1.90 13.39 7.92
C ASP A 114 -1.23 14.59 7.17
N PRO A 115 -1.22 15.81 7.74
CA PRO A 115 -0.76 17.02 7.04
C PRO A 115 0.70 16.94 6.57
N MET A 116 0.97 17.38 5.34
CA MET A 116 2.28 17.15 4.71
C MET A 116 2.77 18.22 3.70
N ALA A 117 4.03 18.07 3.28
CA ALA A 117 4.78 19.01 2.45
C ALA A 117 4.49 18.89 0.94
N ASP A 118 4.46 17.68 0.36
CA ASP A 118 4.22 17.48 -1.08
C ASP A 118 3.57 16.11 -1.41
N GLU A 119 2.31 16.15 -1.86
CA GLU A 119 1.53 14.97 -2.26
C GLU A 119 1.15 15.02 -3.75
N ARG A 120 1.38 13.91 -4.48
CA ARG A 120 0.96 13.74 -5.86
C ARG A 120 0.04 12.55 -6.01
N LEU A 121 -1.17 12.82 -6.50
CA LEU A 121 -2.21 11.81 -6.67
C LEU A 121 -2.69 11.78 -8.12
N GLY A 122 -2.52 10.64 -8.78
CA GLY A 122 -3.12 10.33 -10.07
C GLY A 122 -4.19 9.28 -9.87
N ILE A 123 -5.47 9.66 -9.95
CA ILE A 123 -6.60 8.74 -9.78
C ILE A 123 -7.23 8.43 -11.14
N GLY A 124 -7.47 7.16 -11.41
CA GLY A 124 -8.35 6.71 -12.47
C GLY A 124 -9.84 7.01 -12.19
N PRO A 125 -10.76 6.39 -12.95
CA PRO A 125 -12.18 6.48 -12.66
C PRO A 125 -12.47 6.00 -11.24
N VAL A 126 -13.25 6.78 -10.50
CA VAL A 126 -13.63 6.44 -9.14
C VAL A 126 -15.13 6.58 -8.97
N GLY A 127 -15.75 5.66 -8.24
CA GLY A 127 -17.13 5.78 -7.77
C GLY A 127 -17.19 6.77 -6.61
N ASP A 128 -17.21 6.26 -5.37
CA ASP A 128 -17.34 7.10 -4.18
C ASP A 128 -15.98 7.43 -3.55
N ILE A 129 -15.83 8.66 -3.04
CA ILE A 129 -14.61 9.14 -2.38
C ILE A 129 -14.93 9.70 -1.00
N THR A 130 -14.20 9.22 0.00
CA THR A 130 -14.11 9.81 1.34
C THR A 130 -12.65 10.10 1.68
N ILE A 131 -12.34 11.36 1.96
CA ILE A 131 -11.00 11.78 2.42
C ILE A 131 -11.12 12.41 3.81
N GLY A 132 -10.43 11.84 4.78
CA GLY A 132 -10.25 12.38 6.13
C GLY A 132 -8.86 13.00 6.27
N LEU A 133 -8.80 14.21 6.84
CA LEU A 133 -7.54 14.88 7.14
C LEU A 133 -7.26 14.80 8.64
N GLY A 134 -6.03 14.46 9.00
CA GLY A 134 -5.53 14.52 10.36
C GLY A 134 -5.44 15.97 10.88
N PRO A 135 -5.37 16.16 12.21
CA PRO A 135 -5.20 17.48 12.79
C PRO A 135 -3.86 18.10 12.39
N THR A 136 -3.89 19.37 11.97
CA THR A 136 -2.71 20.23 11.70
C THR A 136 -2.10 20.81 12.95
#